data_AF-A0A2E5MX57-F1
#
_entry.id   AF-A0A2E5MX57-F1
#
_cell.length_a   1.000
_cell.length_b   1.000
_cell.length_c   1.000
_cell.angle_alpha   90.00
_cell.angle_beta   90.00
_cell.angle_gamma   90.00
#
_symmetry.space_group_name_H-M   'P 1'
#
loop_
_entity.id
_entity.type
_entity.pdbx_description
1 polymer ?
#
loop_
_entity_poly.entity_id
_entity_poly.type
_entity_poly.pdbx_seq_one_letter_code
_entity_poly.pdbx_strand_id
1 'polypeptide(L)'
;MNNLEKVPQAQPEDTFLELKFGEQMLLWGFRIWVCGYKKDLNTNNLIHLAYAQAGIPSAQIALDSIMTLITANGSGVMDVRCPSCTEISADEMRLMGTISALQSASSSNAGDIYLECWAKPATLRMLRPVTQMLANVLKEGGMFIRPRPWSLALHLPSRNLTSTIMHPITIH
;
A
#
# COMPACT_ATOMS: atom_id res chain seq x y z
N MET A 1 22.83 -32.10 14.94
CA MET A 1 22.83 -30.66 15.28
C MET A 1 22.09 -29.94 14.16
N ASN A 2 20.77 -29.86 14.27
CA ASN A 2 19.91 -29.22 13.25
C ASN A 2 19.85 -27.72 13.53
N ASN A 3 20.57 -26.93 12.73
CA ASN A 3 20.27 -25.52 12.55
C ASN A 3 19.04 -25.43 11.64
N LEU A 4 17.85 -25.62 12.22
CA LEU A 4 16.62 -25.15 11.60
C LEU A 4 16.70 -23.63 11.56
N GLU A 5 16.61 -23.12 10.33
CA GLU A 5 16.78 -21.74 9.94
C GLU A 5 15.94 -20.80 10.81
N LYS A 6 16.55 -19.68 11.21
CA LYS A 6 15.90 -18.61 11.96
C LYS A 6 14.70 -18.08 11.16
N VAL A 7 13.49 -18.31 11.67
CA VAL A 7 12.34 -17.41 11.50
C VAL A 7 12.29 -16.56 12.77
N PRO A 8 11.97 -15.24 12.78
CA PRO A 8 11.87 -14.19 11.76
C PRO A 8 12.83 -13.00 12.05
N GLN A 9 13.03 -12.06 11.11
CA GLN A 9 13.65 -10.76 11.43
C GLN A 9 12.81 -9.60 10.89
N ALA A 10 11.82 -9.23 11.68
CA ALA A 10 11.63 -7.86 12.15
C ALA A 10 12.71 -6.89 11.63
N GLN A 11 12.34 -6.02 10.68
CA GLN A 11 13.24 -5.04 10.07
C GLN A 11 13.20 -3.76 10.93
N PRO A 12 14.18 -2.84 10.86
CA PRO A 12 14.38 -1.76 11.84
C PRO A 12 13.22 -0.77 12.09
N GLU A 13 12.07 -0.91 11.42
CA GLU A 13 10.86 -0.12 11.61
C GLU A 13 9.61 -1.00 11.52
N ASP A 14 9.48 -1.92 12.48
CA ASP A 14 8.27 -2.72 12.60
C ASP A 14 7.09 -1.89 13.15
N THR A 15 7.34 -0.67 13.62
CA THR A 15 6.33 0.18 14.23
C THR A 15 6.15 1.52 13.53
N PHE A 16 4.92 2.01 13.56
CA PHE A 16 4.50 3.30 13.01
C PHE A 16 5.31 4.47 13.57
N LEU A 17 5.70 4.43 14.85
CA LEU A 17 6.42 5.53 15.50
C LEU A 17 7.88 5.66 15.05
N GLU A 18 8.47 4.59 14.51
CA GLU A 18 9.84 4.58 13.98
C GLU A 18 9.92 5.05 12.52
N LEU A 19 8.77 5.22 11.87
CA LEU A 19 8.69 5.76 10.52
C LEU A 19 9.09 7.24 10.49
N LYS A 20 9.69 7.68 9.38
CA LYS A 20 9.92 9.12 9.14
C LYS A 20 8.58 9.83 8.99
N PHE A 21 8.56 11.13 9.27
CA PHE A 21 7.32 11.93 9.21
C PHE A 21 6.52 11.75 7.90
N GLY A 22 7.18 11.76 6.74
CA GLY A 22 6.51 11.54 5.45
C GLY A 22 5.85 10.16 5.33
N GLU A 23 6.48 9.12 5.89
CA GLU A 23 5.95 7.76 5.95
C GLU A 23 4.78 7.66 6.93
N GLN A 24 4.90 8.31 8.10
CA GLN A 24 3.82 8.42 9.08
C GLN A 24 2.60 9.12 8.48
N MET A 25 2.78 10.25 7.79
CA MET A 25 1.70 11.01 7.15
C MET A 25 1.01 10.21 6.04
N LEU A 26 1.78 9.53 5.18
CA LEU A 26 1.24 8.65 4.15
C LEU A 26 0.39 7.54 4.78
N LEU A 27 0.95 6.84 5.75
CA LEU A 27 0.30 5.70 6.37
C LEU A 27 -0.90 6.11 7.23
N TRP A 28 -0.81 7.21 7.96
CA TRP A 28 -1.93 7.78 8.70
C TRP A 28 -3.09 8.13 7.77
N GLY A 29 -2.83 8.82 6.66
CA GLY A 29 -3.86 9.21 5.69
C GLY A 29 -4.58 7.97 5.13
N PHE A 30 -3.80 6.95 4.75
CA PHE A 30 -4.31 5.68 4.26
C PHE A 30 -5.19 4.95 5.30
N ARG A 31 -4.73 4.85 6.56
CA ARG A 31 -5.50 4.24 7.65
C ARG A 31 -6.78 4.99 7.98
N ILE A 32 -6.74 6.33 7.96
CA ILE A 32 -7.93 7.17 8.17
C ILE A 32 -8.93 6.95 7.05
N TRP A 33 -8.48 6.91 5.79
CA TRP A 33 -9.35 6.64 4.65
C TRP A 33 -10.06 5.28 4.79
N VAL A 34 -9.32 4.21 5.11
CA VAL A 34 -9.93 2.88 5.29
C VAL A 34 -10.86 2.83 6.50
N CYS A 35 -10.51 3.50 7.59
CA CYS A 35 -11.39 3.63 8.76
C CYS A 35 -12.70 4.34 8.40
N GLY A 36 -12.63 5.42 7.62
CA GLY A 36 -13.80 6.15 7.10
C GLY A 36 -14.66 5.28 6.21
N TYR A 37 -14.05 4.63 5.21
CA TYR A 37 -14.72 3.71 4.30
C TYR A 37 -15.47 2.58 5.02
N LYS A 38 -14.83 1.93 6.00
CA LYS A 38 -15.45 0.84 6.80
C LYS A 38 -16.62 1.31 7.67
N LYS A 39 -16.69 2.60 8.01
CA LYS A 39 -17.71 3.19 8.90
C LYS A 39 -18.72 4.06 8.17
N ASP A 40 -18.67 4.12 6.83
CA ASP A 40 -19.47 5.03 6.00
C ASP A 40 -19.33 6.51 6.43
N LEU A 41 -18.09 6.93 6.73
CA LEU A 41 -17.76 8.29 7.13
C LEU A 41 -16.91 8.98 6.06
N ASN A 42 -17.27 10.21 5.72
CA ASN A 42 -16.46 11.05 4.84
C ASN A 42 -15.27 11.64 5.61
N THR A 43 -14.07 11.10 5.37
CA THR A 43 -12.83 11.56 5.99
C THR A 43 -12.01 12.51 5.11
N ASN A 44 -12.50 12.89 3.92
CA ASN A 44 -11.71 13.64 2.94
C ASN A 44 -11.29 15.01 3.45
N ASN A 45 -12.18 15.73 4.14
CA ASN A 45 -11.82 17.02 4.75
C ASN A 45 -10.74 16.88 5.82
N LEU A 46 -10.80 15.84 6.67
CA LEU A 46 -9.81 15.59 7.71
C LEU A 46 -8.43 15.30 7.10
N ILE A 47 -8.38 14.43 6.10
CA ILE A 47 -7.15 14.08 5.40
C ILE A 47 -6.58 15.30 4.66
N HIS A 48 -7.45 16.08 3.99
CA HIS A 48 -7.04 17.29 3.29
C HIS A 48 -6.43 18.33 4.25
N LEU A 49 -7.08 18.61 5.39
CA LEU A 49 -6.57 19.56 6.37
C LEU A 49 -5.20 19.13 6.92
N ALA A 50 -5.02 17.84 7.23
CA ALA A 50 -3.75 17.33 7.72
C ALA A 50 -2.63 17.43 6.66
N TYR A 51 -2.91 17.06 5.41
CA TYR A 51 -1.94 17.21 4.32
C TYR A 51 -1.63 18.68 4.00
N ALA A 52 -2.63 19.56 4.07
CA ALA A 52 -2.42 21.00 3.92
C ALA A 52 -1.51 21.55 5.02
N GLN A 53 -1.72 21.14 6.27
CA GLN A 53 -0.87 21.52 7.40
C GLN A 53 0.56 20.99 7.25
N ALA A 54 0.74 19.85 6.59
CA ALA A 54 2.05 19.29 6.26
C ALA A 54 2.65 19.85 4.96
N GLY A 55 2.03 20.85 4.32
CA GLY A 55 2.56 21.53 3.13
C GLY A 55 2.32 20.81 1.80
N ILE A 56 1.47 19.78 1.76
CA ILE A 56 1.18 18.96 0.57
C ILE A 56 -0.32 18.78 0.32
N PRO A 57 -1.12 19.86 0.24
CA PRO A 57 -2.59 19.77 0.18
C PRO A 57 -3.13 18.87 -0.93
N SER A 58 -2.44 18.81 -2.08
CA SER A 58 -2.83 17.99 -3.24
C SER A 58 -2.67 16.47 -3.03
N ALA A 59 -1.98 16.03 -1.96
CA ALA A 59 -1.75 14.61 -1.68
C ALA A 59 -3.06 13.87 -1.37
N GLN A 60 -4.03 14.56 -0.76
CA GLN A 60 -5.33 13.97 -0.42
C GLN A 60 -6.05 13.44 -1.67
N ILE A 61 -6.08 14.22 -2.76
CA ILE A 61 -6.79 13.85 -4.00
C ILE A 61 -6.16 12.60 -4.62
N ALA A 62 -4.82 12.54 -4.64
CA ALA A 62 -4.10 11.39 -5.16
C ALA A 62 -4.34 10.14 -4.31
N LEU A 63 -4.30 10.27 -2.98
CA LEU A 63 -4.60 9.19 -2.05
C LEU A 63 -6.03 8.68 -2.25
N ASP A 64 -7.03 9.56 -2.23
CA ASP A 64 -8.44 9.20 -2.42
C ASP A 64 -8.69 8.49 -3.76
N SER A 65 -8.03 8.95 -4.83
CA SER A 65 -8.10 8.32 -6.15
C SER A 65 -7.53 6.91 -6.14
N ILE A 66 -6.37 6.69 -5.51
CA ILE A 66 -5.75 5.36 -5.35
C ILE A 66 -6.71 4.44 -4.59
N MET A 67 -7.24 4.91 -3.47
CA MET A 67 -8.11 4.11 -2.61
C MET A 67 -9.43 3.77 -3.27
N THR A 68 -10.03 4.72 -3.99
CA THR A 68 -11.25 4.50 -4.78
C THR A 68 -11.00 3.46 -5.86
N LEU A 69 -9.87 3.52 -6.56
CA LEU A 69 -9.54 2.54 -7.60
C LEU A 69 -9.30 1.15 -7.02
N ILE A 70 -8.58 1.03 -5.90
CA ILE A 70 -8.34 -0.25 -5.24
C ILE A 70 -9.63 -0.85 -4.69
N THR A 71 -10.49 -0.06 -4.07
CA THR A 71 -11.76 -0.57 -3.54
C THR A 71 -12.75 -0.97 -4.63
N ALA A 72 -12.81 -0.22 -5.75
CA ALA A 72 -13.73 -0.51 -6.84
C ALA A 72 -13.24 -1.62 -7.79
N ASN A 73 -11.92 -1.74 -8.02
CA ASN A 73 -11.36 -2.62 -9.06
C ASN A 73 -10.31 -3.61 -8.53
N GLY A 74 -10.08 -3.63 -7.22
CA GLY A 74 -9.09 -4.47 -6.59
C GLY A 74 -9.50 -5.95 -6.58
N SER A 75 -8.51 -6.82 -6.47
CA SER A 75 -8.68 -8.25 -6.24
C SER A 75 -8.10 -8.61 -4.89
N GLY A 76 -8.85 -9.36 -4.09
CA GLY A 76 -8.39 -9.86 -2.79
C GLY A 76 -8.74 -8.95 -1.62
N VAL A 77 -8.09 -9.19 -0.50
CA VAL A 77 -8.29 -8.46 0.77
C VAL A 77 -7.01 -7.72 1.09
N MET A 78 -7.14 -6.44 1.45
CA MET A 78 -6.03 -5.61 1.89
C MET A 78 -6.08 -5.47 3.42
N ASP A 79 -5.03 -5.92 4.10
CA ASP A 79 -4.85 -5.76 5.54
C ASP A 79 -4.35 -4.34 5.84
N VAL A 80 -5.25 -3.51 6.34
CA VAL A 80 -4.94 -2.13 6.74
C VAL A 80 -5.24 -1.98 8.22
N ARG A 81 -4.24 -1.55 8.98
CA ARG A 81 -4.34 -1.42 10.42
C ARG A 81 -5.11 -0.16 10.79
N CYS A 82 -5.61 -0.14 12.01
CA CYS A 82 -6.34 1.00 12.53
C CYS A 82 -5.43 2.23 12.71
N PRO A 83 -5.94 3.47 12.69
CA PRO A 83 -5.12 4.66 12.91
C PRO A 83 -4.33 4.69 14.23
N SER A 84 -4.82 4.01 15.27
CA SER A 84 -4.15 3.90 16.58
C SER A 84 -3.18 2.72 16.71
N CYS A 85 -3.09 1.87 15.69
CA CYS A 85 -2.29 0.65 15.73
C CYS A 85 -0.80 1.01 15.55
N THR A 86 0.07 0.48 16.40
CA THR A 86 1.52 0.69 16.27
C THR A 86 2.14 -0.21 15.21
N GLU A 87 1.65 -1.44 15.07
CA GLU A 87 2.11 -2.38 14.05
C GLU A 87 1.80 -1.89 12.64
N ILE A 88 2.65 -2.26 11.68
CA ILE A 88 2.47 -2.00 10.25
C ILE A 88 2.23 -3.34 9.54
N SER A 89 1.18 -3.43 8.70
CA SER A 89 0.91 -4.65 7.94
C SER A 89 1.86 -4.83 6.74
N ALA A 90 1.90 -6.04 6.20
CA ALA A 90 2.61 -6.33 4.94
C ALA A 90 2.07 -5.49 3.76
N ASP A 91 0.77 -5.22 3.75
CA ASP A 91 0.13 -4.48 2.68
C ASP A 91 0.43 -2.97 2.78
N GLU A 92 0.47 -2.43 3.99
CA GLU A 92 0.91 -1.06 4.28
C GLU A 92 2.39 -0.86 3.88
N MET A 93 3.24 -1.85 4.17
CA MET A 93 4.64 -1.86 3.74
C MET A 93 4.77 -1.84 2.22
N ARG A 94 3.94 -2.60 1.50
CA ARG A 94 3.94 -2.65 0.02
C ARG A 94 3.48 -1.34 -0.60
N LEU A 95 2.47 -0.69 -0.03
CA LEU A 95 2.03 0.64 -0.49
C LEU A 95 3.13 1.69 -0.32
N MET A 96 3.83 1.69 0.83
CA MET A 96 5.03 2.52 0.98
C MET A 96 6.11 2.14 -0.04
N GLY A 97 6.28 0.84 -0.30
CA GLY A 97 7.15 0.31 -1.36
C GLY A 97 6.82 0.89 -2.74
N THR A 98 5.55 0.90 -3.15
CA THR A 98 5.07 1.51 -4.39
C THR A 98 5.50 2.97 -4.49
N ILE A 99 5.24 3.77 -3.46
CA ILE A 99 5.58 5.21 -3.46
C ILE A 99 7.09 5.41 -3.50
N SER A 100 7.85 4.66 -2.70
CA SER A 100 9.32 4.76 -2.70
C SER A 100 9.92 4.45 -4.08
N ALA A 101 9.41 3.41 -4.77
CA ALA A 101 9.87 3.04 -6.10
C ALA A 101 9.58 4.15 -7.13
N LEU A 102 8.40 4.75 -7.07
CA LEU A 102 8.00 5.84 -7.99
C LEU A 102 8.72 7.17 -7.69
N GLN A 103 9.18 7.40 -6.45
CA GLN A 103 10.00 8.56 -6.11
C GLN A 103 11.44 8.46 -6.63
N SER A 104 11.98 7.24 -6.72
CA SER A 104 13.35 6.97 -7.16
C SER A 104 13.49 6.64 -8.66
N ALA A 105 12.45 6.12 -9.31
CA ALA A 105 12.50 5.69 -10.70
C ALA A 105 12.07 6.79 -11.69
N SER A 106 12.61 6.73 -12.91
CA SER A 106 12.11 7.53 -14.04
C SER A 106 10.90 6.89 -14.73
N SER A 107 10.57 5.64 -14.40
CA SER A 107 9.50 4.86 -15.03
C SER A 107 8.24 4.81 -14.17
N SER A 108 7.09 5.08 -14.78
CA SER A 108 5.78 5.06 -14.13
C SER A 108 5.29 3.66 -13.74
N ASN A 109 5.94 2.60 -14.22
CA ASN A 109 5.62 1.21 -13.86
C ASN A 109 6.45 0.66 -12.69
N ALA A 110 7.38 1.44 -12.12
CA ALA A 110 8.28 0.95 -11.07
C ALA A 110 7.54 0.49 -9.80
N GLY A 111 6.33 1.02 -9.56
CA GLY A 111 5.46 0.63 -8.46
C GLY A 111 4.60 -0.62 -8.72
N ASP A 112 4.50 -1.11 -9.96
CA ASP A 112 3.54 -2.14 -10.35
C ASP A 112 3.75 -3.44 -9.57
N ILE A 113 5.01 -3.87 -9.39
CA ILE A 113 5.36 -5.12 -8.68
C ILE A 113 4.81 -5.17 -7.25
N TYR A 114 4.64 -4.02 -6.60
CA TYR A 114 4.05 -3.92 -5.27
C TYR A 114 2.52 -3.98 -5.31
N LEU A 115 1.92 -3.41 -6.35
CA LEU A 115 0.46 -3.30 -6.53
C LEU A 115 -0.19 -4.55 -7.12
N GLU A 116 0.57 -5.40 -7.81
CA GLU A 116 0.09 -6.61 -8.49
C GLU A 116 -0.66 -7.59 -7.58
N CYS A 117 -0.46 -7.53 -6.26
CA CYS A 117 -1.22 -8.34 -5.32
C CYS A 117 -2.69 -7.93 -5.17
N TRP A 118 -3.03 -6.66 -5.45
CA TRP A 118 -4.39 -6.16 -5.38
C TRP A 118 -4.94 -5.72 -6.73
N ALA A 119 -4.12 -5.61 -7.76
CA ALA A 119 -4.51 -5.01 -9.03
C ALA A 119 -4.20 -5.92 -10.22
N LYS A 120 -5.22 -6.20 -11.03
CA LYS A 120 -5.07 -6.82 -12.35
C LYS A 120 -4.41 -5.82 -13.32
N PRO A 121 -3.87 -6.27 -14.47
CA PRO A 121 -3.22 -5.38 -15.44
C PRO A 121 -4.05 -4.17 -15.92
N ALA A 122 -5.38 -4.29 -15.98
CA ALA A 122 -6.26 -3.17 -16.29
C ALA A 122 -6.29 -2.13 -15.15
N THR A 123 -6.46 -2.59 -13.91
CA THR A 123 -6.43 -1.75 -12.71
C THR A 123 -5.07 -1.08 -12.53
N LEU A 124 -3.96 -1.77 -12.79
CA LEU A 124 -2.61 -1.19 -12.74
C LEU A 124 -2.47 0.00 -13.69
N ARG A 125 -2.97 -0.11 -14.93
CA ARG A 125 -2.96 1.02 -15.88
C ARG A 125 -3.68 2.25 -15.35
N MET A 126 -4.75 2.07 -14.58
CA MET A 126 -5.50 3.16 -13.94
C MET A 126 -4.78 3.72 -12.70
N LEU A 127 -4.11 2.85 -11.94
CA LEU A 127 -3.40 3.24 -10.72
C LEU A 127 -2.13 4.04 -11.01
N ARG A 128 -1.35 3.68 -12.04
CA ARG A 128 -0.08 4.32 -12.40
C ARG A 128 -0.11 5.86 -12.35
N PRO A 129 -1.01 6.57 -13.05
CA PRO A 129 -1.02 8.04 -13.03
C PRO A 129 -1.28 8.59 -11.62
N VAL A 130 -2.20 8.00 -10.85
CA VAL A 130 -2.56 8.52 -9.52
C VAL A 130 -1.51 8.17 -8.46
N THR A 131 -0.86 7.01 -8.54
CA THR A 131 0.26 6.64 -7.68
C THR A 131 1.51 7.46 -7.98
N GLN A 132 1.78 7.76 -9.26
CA GLN A 132 2.86 8.66 -9.65
C GLN A 132 2.59 10.08 -9.16
N MET A 133 1.35 10.57 -9.28
CA MET A 133 0.96 11.88 -8.75
C MET A 133 1.20 11.97 -7.24
N LEU A 134 0.78 10.96 -6.47
CA LEU A 134 1.03 10.94 -5.02
C LEU A 134 2.53 10.94 -4.71
N ALA A 135 3.31 10.11 -5.40
CA ALA A 135 4.76 10.04 -5.21
C ALA A 135 5.45 11.38 -5.50
N ASN A 136 5.04 12.07 -6.57
CA ASN A 136 5.56 13.38 -6.95
C ASN A 136 5.20 14.45 -5.92
N VAL A 137 3.93 14.55 -5.51
CA VAL A 137 3.49 15.54 -4.52
C VAL A 137 4.23 15.37 -3.19
N LEU A 138 4.40 14.12 -2.74
CA LEU A 138 5.18 13.83 -1.54
C LEU A 138 6.64 14.25 -1.72
N LYS A 139 7.25 13.92 -2.85
CA LYS A 139 8.65 14.24 -3.14
C LYS A 139 8.89 15.76 -3.21
N GLU A 140 8.01 16.49 -3.89
CA GLU A 140 8.05 17.95 -4.01
C GLU A 140 7.87 18.63 -2.65
N GLY A 141 7.03 18.06 -1.78
CA GLY A 141 6.90 18.48 -0.37
C GLY A 141 8.03 18.04 0.56
N GLY A 142 9.12 17.46 0.03
CA GLY A 142 10.25 16.98 0.83
C GLY A 142 9.99 15.70 1.64
N MET A 143 8.87 15.02 1.38
CA MET A 143 8.49 13.78 2.05
C MET A 143 8.99 12.56 1.26
N PHE A 144 10.17 12.08 1.63
CA PHE A 144 10.77 10.89 1.03
C PHE A 144 10.39 9.62 1.78
N ILE A 145 9.90 8.63 1.03
CA ILE A 145 9.58 7.30 1.53
C ILE A 145 10.79 6.40 1.33
N ARG A 146 11.18 5.63 2.34
CA ARG A 146 12.35 4.76 2.24
C ARG A 146 12.04 3.54 1.37
N PRO A 147 13.02 3.03 0.58
CA PRO A 147 12.86 1.79 -0.16
C PRO A 147 12.58 0.60 0.76
N ARG A 148 11.65 -0.27 0.37
CA ARG A 148 11.26 -1.47 1.12
C ARG A 148 11.24 -2.73 0.25
N PRO A 149 12.38 -3.15 -0.35
CA PRO A 149 12.41 -4.29 -1.26
C PRO A 149 11.95 -5.59 -0.61
N TRP A 150 12.15 -5.75 0.71
CA TRP A 150 11.69 -6.92 1.47
C TRP A 150 10.17 -7.03 1.56
N SER A 151 9.41 -5.95 1.35
CA SER A 151 7.93 -5.98 1.42
C SER A 151 7.29 -6.87 0.36
N LEU A 152 8.01 -7.15 -0.73
CA LEU A 152 7.59 -8.12 -1.74
C LEU A 152 7.52 -9.54 -1.18
N ALA A 153 8.40 -9.89 -0.23
CA ALA A 153 8.42 -11.22 0.39
C ALA A 153 7.35 -11.40 1.49
N LEU A 154 6.85 -10.31 2.08
CA LEU A 154 5.95 -10.36 3.25
C LEU A 154 4.56 -10.97 2.98
N HIS A 155 4.19 -11.21 1.73
CA HIS A 155 2.93 -11.88 1.36
C HIS A 155 3.08 -13.40 1.13
N LEU A 156 4.25 -13.98 1.41
CA LEU A 156 4.43 -15.43 1.44
C LEU A 156 4.39 -15.89 2.91
N PRO A 157 3.17 -16.17 3.42
CA PRO A 157 2.88 -17.57 3.77
C PRO A 157 1.40 -17.99 3.51
N SER A 158 1.20 -19.24 3.06
CA SER A 158 -0.09 -19.95 3.01
C SER A 158 -1.11 -19.56 1.93
N ARG A 159 -0.73 -19.48 0.65
CA ARG A 159 -1.64 -19.99 -0.40
C ARG A 159 -1.71 -21.49 -0.20
N ASN A 160 -2.71 -21.96 0.54
CA ASN A 160 -2.98 -23.38 0.69
C ASN A 160 -2.93 -24.06 -0.69
N LEU A 161 -2.05 -25.04 -0.78
CA LEU A 161 -2.16 -26.19 -1.65
C LEU A 161 -3.46 -26.94 -1.33
N THR A 162 -4.61 -26.35 -1.66
CA THR A 162 -5.80 -27.15 -1.92
C THR A 162 -5.87 -27.32 -3.42
N SER A 163 -5.37 -28.48 -3.84
CA SER A 163 -5.73 -29.16 -5.07
C SER A 163 -7.19 -28.90 -5.41
N THR A 164 -7.45 -27.97 -6.34
CA THR A 164 -8.68 -28.03 -7.12
C THR A 164 -8.36 -28.89 -8.32
N ILE A 165 -8.66 -30.19 -8.19
CA ILE A 165 -8.78 -31.09 -9.33
C ILE A 165 -9.81 -30.46 -10.26
N MET A 166 -9.36 -29.83 -11.35
CA MET A 166 -10.22 -29.46 -12.45
C MET A 166 -10.70 -30.76 -13.09
N HIS A 167 -11.97 -31.13 -12.86
CA HIS A 167 -12.63 -32.08 -13.74
C HIS A 167 -12.92 -31.37 -15.07
N PRO A 168 -12.65 -32.00 -16.23
CA PRO A 168 -13.02 -31.44 -17.51
C PRO A 168 -14.54 -31.40 -17.65
N ILE A 169 -15.09 -30.23 -17.99
CA ILE A 169 -16.50 -30.08 -18.35
C ILE A 169 -16.65 -30.58 -19.79
N THR A 170 -17.36 -31.69 -19.98
CA THR A 170 -17.85 -32.12 -21.28
C THR A 170 -19.21 -31.47 -21.53
N ILE A 171 -19.36 -30.76 -22.65
CA ILE A 171 -20.62 -30.19 -23.11
C ILE A 171 -21.32 -31.27 -23.97
N HIS A 172 -22.55 -31.63 -23.62
CA HIS A 172 -23.48 -32.37 -24.48
C HIS A 172 -24.53 -31.42 -25.05
#